data_AF-A0A5M8P2I0-F1
#
_entry.id   AF-A0A5M8P2I0-F1
#
_cell.length_a   1.000
_cell.length_b   1.000
_cell.length_c   1.000
_cell.angle_alpha   90.00
_cell.angle_beta   90.00
_cell.angle_gamma   90.00
#
_symmetry.space_group_name_H-M   'P 1'
#
loop_
_entity.id
_entity.type
_entity.pdbx_description
1 polymer ?
#
loop_
_entity_poly.entity_id
_entity_poly.type
_entity_poly.pdbx_seq_one_letter_code
_entity_poly.pdbx_strand_id
1 'polypeptide(L)'
;MRQIYEKKGRFAKRVNYGVVLYYNNRYICAVFRNKNKDTRPINKQSTNGSMKNSTAVICALARDCAQAIQKNIPRIEALRKTFSECDVLIIENDSKDNTKVVLQDWAQKSQGVYVICNNFGTITIPTKANGKVFPTCTYYRIEKMARYRNMYLEWVEKQTKDYQYVVVLDIDVYWFSPKNIAPIIQKAPEDWGAICANGKCQRSCFGQFRYYDLYAFLKRKTDKINISCSEEIILQDPYTAVFSAFGGLAIYKYTAIQGLRYQALPYDDEQIEVQCEHINLNAGIADRGYKLYIAKNLKLNAFVFEIPYRIKLFVLKNKHIKSFLVKHHLANPSPS
;
A
#
# COMPACT_ATOMS: atom_id res chain seq x y z
N MET A 1 8.22 16.19 -25.98
CA MET A 1 9.29 16.24 -24.95
C MET A 1 10.45 17.06 -25.50
N ARG A 2 11.00 18.03 -24.75
CA ARG A 2 12.14 18.86 -25.20
C ARG A 2 13.36 18.63 -24.32
N GLN A 3 14.51 18.30 -24.88
CA GLN A 3 15.75 18.20 -24.10
C GLN A 3 16.19 19.58 -23.61
N ILE A 4 16.46 19.70 -22.32
CA ILE A 4 16.85 20.95 -21.65
C ILE A 4 18.24 20.88 -21.00
N TYR A 5 18.87 19.70 -20.96
CA TYR A 5 20.24 19.50 -20.50
C TYR A 5 20.84 18.22 -21.09
N GLU A 6 22.13 18.26 -21.44
CA GLU A 6 22.95 17.10 -21.77
C GLU A 6 24.41 17.31 -21.35
N LYS A 7 25.00 16.35 -20.63
CA LYS A 7 26.45 16.31 -20.35
C LYS A 7 26.89 14.94 -19.85
N LYS A 8 27.97 14.38 -20.43
CA LYS A 8 28.58 13.09 -19.99
C LYS A 8 27.53 11.98 -19.81
N GLY A 9 26.66 11.79 -20.81
CA GLY A 9 25.59 10.81 -20.80
C GLY A 9 24.40 11.13 -19.89
N ARG A 10 24.38 12.26 -19.17
CA ARG A 10 23.22 12.69 -18.37
C ARG A 10 22.34 13.61 -19.20
N PHE A 11 21.04 13.32 -19.28
CA PHE A 11 20.07 14.13 -20.00
C PHE A 11 18.94 14.58 -19.07
N ALA A 12 18.36 15.74 -19.37
CA ALA A 12 17.08 16.16 -18.79
C ALA A 12 16.13 16.55 -19.93
N LYS A 13 14.92 15.99 -19.94
CA LYS A 13 13.87 16.31 -20.90
C LYS A 13 12.69 16.96 -20.19
N ARG A 14 12.27 18.13 -20.66
CA ARG A 14 11.02 18.79 -20.27
C ARG A 14 9.81 18.01 -20.81
N VAL A 15 8.85 17.81 -19.93
CA VAL A 15 7.48 17.33 -20.19
C VAL A 15 6.47 18.39 -19.77
N ASN A 16 5.20 18.26 -20.17
CA ASN A 16 4.17 19.30 -19.99
C ASN A 16 4.07 19.82 -18.54
N TYR A 17 4.38 18.98 -17.54
CA TYR A 17 4.27 19.34 -16.12
C TYR A 17 5.53 19.02 -15.30
N GLY A 18 6.71 18.89 -15.94
CA GLY A 18 7.88 18.38 -15.24
C GLY A 18 9.18 18.25 -16.04
N VAL A 19 10.16 17.56 -15.44
CA VAL A 19 11.45 17.17 -16.04
C VAL A 19 11.68 15.69 -15.80
N VAL A 20 12.10 14.97 -16.84
CA VAL A 20 12.57 13.59 -16.73
C VAL A 20 14.09 13.56 -16.88
N LEU A 21 14.77 12.91 -15.95
CA LEU A 21 16.23 12.76 -15.92
C LEU A 21 16.62 11.38 -16.47
N TYR A 22 17.68 11.34 -17.28
CA TYR A 22 18.23 10.12 -17.89
C TYR A 22 19.75 10.04 -17.70
N TYR A 23 20.29 8.82 -17.68
CA TYR A 23 21.73 8.54 -17.76
C TYR A 23 21.97 7.43 -18.80
N ASN A 24 22.84 7.68 -19.77
CA ASN A 24 23.12 6.78 -20.90
C ASN A 24 21.82 6.24 -21.53
N ASN A 25 20.89 7.14 -21.85
CA ASN A 25 19.54 6.86 -22.37
C ASN A 25 18.63 6.00 -21.48
N ARG A 26 19.03 5.68 -20.24
CA ARG A 26 18.16 5.03 -19.26
C ARG A 26 17.44 6.05 -18.40
N TYR A 27 16.14 5.85 -18.19
CA TYR A 27 15.34 6.64 -17.25
C TYR A 27 15.93 6.55 -15.84
N ILE A 28 16.11 7.70 -15.19
CA ILE A 28 16.55 7.79 -13.79
C ILE A 28 15.35 8.11 -12.89
N CYS A 29 14.76 9.29 -13.08
CA CYS A 29 13.63 9.76 -12.28
C CYS A 29 12.93 10.91 -12.99
N ALA A 30 11.70 11.22 -12.57
CA ALA A 30 10.95 12.36 -13.05
C ALA A 30 10.53 13.29 -11.91
N VAL A 31 10.51 14.58 -12.22
CA VAL A 31 10.16 15.70 -11.36
C VAL A 31 8.89 16.31 -11.93
N PHE A 32 7.80 16.39 -11.17
CA PHE A 32 6.53 16.96 -11.63
C PHE A 32 5.96 17.97 -10.63
N ARG A 33 5.09 18.87 -11.12
CA ARG A 33 4.54 20.00 -10.32
C ARG A 33 3.77 19.45 -9.14
N ASN A 34 4.23 19.79 -7.93
CA ASN A 34 3.59 19.36 -6.69
C ASN A 34 2.63 20.47 -6.21
N LYS A 35 1.35 20.14 -6.03
CA LYS A 35 0.35 21.06 -5.45
C LYS A 35 0.19 20.90 -3.93
N ASN A 36 0.74 19.85 -3.30
CA ASN A 36 0.53 19.58 -1.87
C ASN A 36 1.78 19.02 -1.19
N LYS A 37 2.32 19.75 -0.21
CA LYS A 37 3.44 19.32 0.64
C LYS A 37 2.89 18.76 1.97
N ASP A 38 3.18 17.50 2.29
CA ASP A 38 3.09 16.97 3.66
C ASP A 38 4.39 16.18 3.91
N THR A 39 5.36 16.80 4.60
CA THR A 39 6.60 16.17 5.04
C THR A 39 6.60 16.17 6.57
N ARG A 40 6.27 15.03 7.19
CA ARG A 40 6.28 14.91 8.65
C ARG A 40 7.35 13.91 9.13
N PRO A 41 8.14 14.26 10.16
CA PRO A 41 9.16 13.40 10.74
C PRO A 41 8.54 12.26 11.57
N ILE A 42 9.34 11.20 11.76
CA ILE A 42 9.00 10.00 12.52
C ILE A 42 9.22 10.29 14.02
N ASN A 43 8.20 10.82 14.69
CA ASN A 43 8.17 10.88 16.16
C ASN A 43 7.53 9.61 16.74
N LYS A 44 7.85 9.30 18.01
CA LYS A 44 7.20 8.25 18.82
C LYS A 44 5.68 8.32 18.63
N GLN A 45 5.10 7.28 18.02
CA GLN A 45 3.68 7.26 17.68
C GLN A 45 2.89 6.72 18.87
N SER A 46 2.01 7.55 19.42
CA SER A 46 0.94 7.14 20.33
C SER A 46 -0.38 6.98 19.57
N THR A 47 -1.25 6.11 20.05
CA THR A 47 -2.64 6.00 19.60
C THR A 47 -3.47 7.14 20.18
N ASN A 48 -4.38 7.73 19.39
CA ASN A 48 -5.39 8.62 19.92
C ASN A 48 -6.62 7.78 20.27
N GLY A 49 -6.85 7.54 21.55
CA GLY A 49 -7.98 6.73 22.01
C GLY A 49 -7.70 5.24 22.02
N SER A 50 -8.59 4.51 22.69
CA SER A 50 -8.53 3.06 22.87
C SER A 50 -9.92 2.46 22.70
N MET A 51 -10.00 1.31 22.05
CA MET A 51 -11.20 0.50 21.90
C MET A 51 -11.11 -0.68 22.87
N LYS A 52 -11.24 -0.38 24.17
CA LYS A 52 -11.01 -1.34 25.28
C LYS A 52 -12.02 -2.49 25.38
N ASN A 53 -13.03 -2.52 24.52
CA ASN A 53 -14.02 -3.60 24.46
C ASN A 53 -14.03 -4.29 23.08
N SER A 54 -12.99 -4.09 22.28
CA SER A 54 -12.90 -4.60 20.92
C SER A 54 -11.65 -5.42 20.72
N THR A 55 -11.85 -6.59 20.14
CA THR A 55 -10.83 -7.56 19.75
C THR A 55 -10.51 -7.43 18.26
N ALA A 56 -9.26 -7.65 17.88
CA ALA A 56 -8.86 -7.63 16.49
C ALA A 56 -7.76 -8.65 16.18
N VAL A 57 -7.61 -8.97 14.90
CA VAL A 57 -6.46 -9.70 14.38
C VAL A 57 -5.86 -8.95 13.20
N ILE A 58 -4.54 -8.77 13.20
CA ILE A 58 -3.79 -8.18 12.09
C ILE A 58 -3.26 -9.32 11.23
N CYS A 59 -3.67 -9.37 9.96
CA CYS A 59 -3.24 -10.37 8.99
C CYS A 59 -2.32 -9.72 7.94
N ALA A 60 -1.21 -10.38 7.63
CA ALA A 60 -0.29 -9.91 6.60
C ALA A 60 0.34 -11.06 5.82
N LEU A 61 0.76 -10.75 4.59
CA LEU A 61 1.66 -11.60 3.81
C LEU A 61 3.08 -11.05 3.92
N ALA A 62 4.08 -11.93 3.94
CA ALA A 62 5.49 -11.54 3.98
C ALA A 62 6.33 -12.32 2.96
N ARG A 63 7.17 -11.60 2.22
CA ARG A 63 8.20 -12.19 1.38
C ARG A 63 9.33 -11.20 1.12
N ASP A 64 10.57 -11.62 1.40
CA ASP A 64 11.78 -10.86 1.08
C ASP A 64 11.73 -9.39 1.57
N CYS A 65 11.22 -9.18 2.78
CA CYS A 65 10.90 -7.85 3.33
C CYS A 65 11.45 -7.63 4.75
N ALA A 66 12.54 -8.31 5.13
CA ALA A 66 13.10 -8.27 6.50
C ALA A 66 13.31 -6.84 7.02
N GLN A 67 13.87 -5.97 6.18
CA GLN A 67 14.13 -4.58 6.55
C GLN A 67 12.85 -3.77 6.78
N ALA A 68 11.81 -4.01 5.97
CA ALA A 68 10.54 -3.33 6.10
C ALA A 68 9.79 -3.80 7.37
N ILE A 69 9.78 -5.11 7.63
CA ILE A 69 9.22 -5.70 8.85
C ILE A 69 9.88 -5.09 10.09
N GLN A 70 11.21 -5.07 10.18
CA GLN A 70 11.92 -4.48 11.32
C GLN A 70 11.52 -3.02 11.59
N LYS A 71 11.30 -2.24 10.53
CA LYS A 71 10.83 -0.85 10.63
C LYS A 71 9.36 -0.73 11.04
N ASN A 72 8.54 -1.72 10.72
CA ASN A 72 7.10 -1.69 10.93
C ASN A 72 6.63 -2.37 12.22
N ILE A 73 7.40 -3.30 12.80
CA ILE A 73 7.08 -3.94 14.09
C ILE A 73 6.66 -2.91 15.16
N PRO A 74 7.40 -1.81 15.42
CA PRO A 74 6.98 -0.84 16.43
C PRO A 74 5.64 -0.16 16.12
N ARG A 75 5.28 0.01 14.84
CA ARG A 75 3.99 0.59 14.43
C ARG A 75 2.85 -0.42 14.56
N ILE A 76 3.13 -1.69 14.25
CA ILE A 76 2.17 -2.77 14.44
C ILE A 76 1.90 -2.96 15.92
N GLU A 77 2.93 -2.98 16.77
CA GLU A 77 2.76 -3.04 18.23
C GLU A 77 2.00 -1.83 18.79
N ALA A 78 2.20 -0.63 18.21
CA ALA A 78 1.38 0.54 18.56
C ALA A 78 -0.07 0.40 18.10
N LEU A 79 -0.32 -0.19 16.92
CA LEU A 79 -1.67 -0.51 16.44
C LEU A 79 -2.36 -1.51 17.38
N ARG A 80 -1.68 -2.59 17.77
CA ARG A 80 -2.23 -3.62 18.67
C ARG A 80 -2.81 -3.03 19.96
N LYS A 81 -2.13 -2.03 20.53
CA LYS A 81 -2.57 -1.28 21.74
C LYS A 81 -3.86 -0.46 21.55
N THR A 82 -4.38 -0.37 20.33
CA THR A 82 -5.67 0.27 20.06
C THR A 82 -6.84 -0.59 20.56
N PHE A 83 -6.69 -1.90 20.53
CA PHE A 83 -7.72 -2.89 20.87
C PHE A 83 -7.48 -3.43 22.29
N SER A 84 -8.51 -4.02 22.90
CA SER A 84 -8.35 -4.72 24.19
C SER A 84 -7.45 -5.94 24.05
N GLU A 85 -7.61 -6.64 22.94
CA GLU A 85 -6.80 -7.76 22.53
C GLU A 85 -6.56 -7.68 21.03
N CYS A 86 -5.31 -7.88 20.61
CA CYS A 86 -4.95 -7.84 19.21
C CYS A 86 -3.88 -8.87 18.89
N ASP A 87 -4.26 -9.89 18.14
CA ASP A 87 -3.30 -10.86 17.62
C ASP A 87 -2.74 -10.39 16.27
N VAL A 88 -1.63 -11.00 15.87
CA VAL A 88 -1.01 -10.82 14.56
C VAL A 88 -0.79 -12.19 13.96
N LEU A 89 -1.22 -12.39 12.72
CA LEU A 89 -0.88 -13.55 11.92
C LEU A 89 -0.17 -13.13 10.65
N ILE A 90 1.01 -13.73 10.41
CA ILE A 90 1.81 -13.47 9.23
C ILE A 90 1.98 -14.77 8.46
N ILE A 91 1.54 -14.77 7.21
CA ILE A 91 1.81 -15.84 6.26
C ILE A 91 3.05 -15.44 5.47
N GLU A 92 4.15 -16.13 5.74
CA GLU A 92 5.41 -15.95 5.02
C GLU A 92 5.52 -17.02 3.93
N ASN A 93 5.94 -16.59 2.74
CA ASN A 93 6.15 -17.50 1.62
C ASN A 93 7.48 -17.27 0.90
N ASP A 94 8.26 -18.35 0.72
CA ASP A 94 9.42 -18.41 -0.19
C ASP A 94 10.50 -17.33 0.01
N SER A 95 10.63 -16.71 1.19
CA SER A 95 11.68 -15.71 1.45
C SER A 95 13.07 -16.34 1.42
N LYS A 96 13.99 -15.60 0.81
CA LYS A 96 15.42 -15.91 0.68
C LYS A 96 16.30 -14.98 1.52
N ASP A 97 15.79 -13.81 1.91
CA ASP A 97 16.45 -12.92 2.86
C ASP A 97 16.18 -13.34 4.33
N ASN A 98 16.55 -12.47 5.27
CA ASN A 98 16.36 -12.71 6.71
C ASN A 98 14.91 -12.58 7.20
N THR A 99 13.90 -12.53 6.32
CA THR A 99 12.48 -12.32 6.69
C THR A 99 12.01 -13.35 7.72
N LYS A 100 12.27 -14.64 7.47
CA LYS A 100 11.87 -15.73 8.38
C LYS A 100 12.45 -15.56 9.78
N VAL A 101 13.73 -15.19 9.87
CA VAL A 101 14.42 -14.98 11.14
C VAL A 101 13.81 -13.81 11.91
N VAL A 102 13.57 -12.67 11.24
CA VAL A 102 12.96 -11.49 11.87
C VAL A 102 11.55 -11.80 12.38
N LEU A 103 10.75 -12.55 11.62
CA LEU A 103 9.40 -12.91 12.01
C LEU A 103 9.38 -13.88 13.20
N GLN A 104 10.25 -14.90 13.19
CA GLN A 104 10.36 -15.85 14.29
C GLN A 104 10.82 -15.18 15.59
N ASP A 105 11.82 -14.29 15.50
CA ASP A 105 12.30 -13.49 16.64
C ASP A 105 11.17 -12.62 17.23
N TRP A 106 10.37 -11.98 16.37
CA TRP A 106 9.22 -11.19 16.83
C TRP A 106 8.17 -12.06 17.51
N ALA A 107 7.81 -13.21 16.92
CA ALA A 107 6.84 -14.14 17.49
C ALA A 107 7.26 -14.67 18.87
N GLN A 108 8.55 -14.93 19.07
CA GLN A 108 9.09 -15.36 20.37
C GLN A 108 9.03 -14.25 21.43
N LYS A 109 9.26 -13.00 21.03
CA LYS A 109 9.32 -11.85 21.94
C LYS A 109 7.98 -11.21 22.25
N SER A 110 6.93 -11.51 21.48
CA SER A 110 5.65 -10.82 21.56
C SER A 110 4.50 -11.83 21.58
N GLN A 111 3.85 -11.96 22.74
CA GLN A 111 2.64 -12.79 22.88
C GLN A 111 1.56 -12.34 21.89
N GLY A 112 0.82 -13.29 21.32
CA GLY A 112 -0.24 -13.03 20.33
C GLY A 112 0.29 -12.74 18.92
N VAL A 113 1.56 -13.02 18.64
CA VAL A 113 2.14 -12.96 17.29
C VAL A 113 2.38 -14.38 16.79
N TYR A 114 1.73 -14.71 15.67
CA TYR A 114 1.77 -16.02 15.02
C TYR A 114 2.36 -15.88 13.63
N VAL A 115 3.20 -16.84 13.25
CA VAL A 115 3.87 -16.84 11.95
C VAL A 115 3.78 -18.23 11.35
N ILE A 116 3.36 -18.31 10.09
CA ILE A 116 3.34 -19.54 9.29
C ILE A 116 4.29 -19.32 8.12
N CYS A 117 5.48 -19.93 8.19
CA CYS A 117 6.51 -19.85 7.14
C CYS A 117 6.49 -21.10 6.28
N ASN A 118 6.17 -20.96 4.99
CA ASN A 118 6.13 -22.08 4.05
C ASN A 118 6.97 -21.81 2.79
N ASN A 119 7.65 -22.85 2.29
CA ASN A 119 8.32 -22.83 0.99
C ASN A 119 7.47 -23.60 -0.03
N PHE A 120 6.88 -22.87 -0.97
CA PHE A 120 6.08 -23.43 -2.06
C PHE A 120 6.88 -23.58 -3.35
N GLY A 121 8.12 -23.08 -3.40
CA GLY A 121 8.99 -23.16 -4.56
C GLY A 121 8.57 -22.22 -5.69
N THR A 122 7.88 -21.13 -5.36
CA THR A 122 7.24 -20.28 -6.38
C THR A 122 7.86 -18.89 -6.49
N ILE A 123 7.76 -18.27 -7.67
CA ILE A 123 8.10 -16.85 -7.89
C ILE A 123 6.88 -15.93 -7.70
N THR A 124 7.05 -14.74 -7.12
CA THR A 124 5.93 -13.82 -6.78
C THR A 124 5.24 -13.21 -7.98
N ILE A 125 6.04 -12.75 -8.94
CA ILE A 125 5.59 -12.13 -10.19
C ILE A 125 6.28 -12.91 -11.31
N PRO A 126 5.55 -13.43 -12.30
CA PRO A 126 6.18 -14.10 -13.43
C PRO A 126 7.06 -13.11 -14.20
N THR A 127 8.19 -13.58 -14.75
CA THR A 127 9.12 -12.70 -15.48
C THR A 127 8.55 -12.22 -16.81
N LYS A 128 7.58 -12.96 -17.35
CA LYS A 128 6.82 -12.63 -18.57
C LYS A 128 5.35 -12.99 -18.35
N ALA A 129 4.48 -12.26 -19.02
CA ALA A 129 3.06 -12.61 -19.16
C ALA A 129 2.75 -12.79 -20.66
N ASN A 130 1.65 -13.46 -20.97
CA ASN A 130 1.24 -13.68 -22.35
C ASN A 130 0.70 -12.38 -22.95
N GLY A 131 1.07 -12.08 -24.20
CA GLY A 131 0.58 -10.91 -24.92
C GLY A 131 0.94 -9.58 -24.25
N LYS A 132 -0.08 -8.73 -24.03
CA LYS A 132 0.04 -7.39 -23.43
C LYS A 132 -0.25 -7.36 -21.93
N VAL A 133 -0.51 -8.51 -21.32
CA VAL A 133 -0.88 -8.61 -19.90
C VAL A 133 0.27 -8.09 -19.03
N PHE A 134 -0.05 -7.29 -18.01
CA PHE A 134 0.96 -6.92 -17.02
C PHE A 134 1.25 -8.11 -16.09
N PRO A 135 2.53 -8.44 -15.82
CA PRO A 135 2.88 -9.56 -14.93
C PRO A 135 2.24 -9.50 -13.55
N THR A 136 1.95 -8.29 -13.05
CA THR A 136 1.29 -8.05 -11.76
C THR A 136 -0.19 -8.44 -11.74
N CYS A 137 -0.83 -8.57 -12.91
CA CYS A 137 -2.26 -8.81 -13.09
C CYS A 137 -2.54 -10.20 -13.68
N THR A 138 -1.57 -11.11 -13.63
CA THR A 138 -1.70 -12.46 -14.17
C THR A 138 -2.48 -13.38 -13.24
N TYR A 139 -3.20 -14.36 -13.80
CA TYR A 139 -3.89 -15.39 -13.01
C TYR A 139 -2.94 -16.05 -12.02
N TYR A 140 -1.76 -16.47 -12.49
CA TYR A 140 -0.73 -17.11 -11.66
C TYR A 140 -0.34 -16.30 -10.41
N ARG A 141 -0.25 -14.98 -10.55
CA ARG A 141 0.09 -14.12 -9.40
C ARG A 141 -1.10 -13.94 -8.47
N ILE A 142 -2.26 -13.64 -9.01
CA ILE A 142 -3.43 -13.28 -8.20
C ILE A 142 -4.04 -14.49 -7.50
N GLU A 143 -4.07 -15.65 -8.16
CA GLU A 143 -4.51 -16.90 -7.52
C GLU A 143 -3.65 -17.22 -6.29
N LYS A 144 -2.34 -17.03 -6.41
CA LYS A 144 -1.41 -17.22 -5.30
C LYS A 144 -1.63 -16.24 -4.16
N MET A 145 -1.80 -14.96 -4.51
CA MET A 145 -2.12 -13.91 -3.54
C MET A 145 -3.44 -14.20 -2.82
N ALA A 146 -4.46 -14.67 -3.54
CA ALA A 146 -5.72 -15.11 -2.99
C ALA A 146 -5.54 -16.32 -2.05
N ARG A 147 -4.81 -17.35 -2.48
CA ARG A 147 -4.51 -18.54 -1.68
C ARG A 147 -3.85 -18.19 -0.34
N TYR A 148 -2.79 -17.38 -0.35
CA TYR A 148 -2.09 -17.02 0.89
C TYR A 148 -2.94 -16.14 1.79
N ARG A 149 -3.77 -15.26 1.22
CA ARG A 149 -4.73 -14.49 2.03
C ARG A 149 -5.81 -15.36 2.64
N ASN A 150 -6.30 -16.36 1.90
CA ASN A 150 -7.26 -17.32 2.42
C ASN A 150 -6.69 -18.15 3.58
N MET A 151 -5.38 -18.43 3.61
CA MET A 151 -4.75 -19.11 4.75
C MET A 151 -4.93 -18.35 6.07
N TYR A 152 -4.85 -17.01 6.07
CA TYR A 152 -5.12 -16.27 7.30
C TYR A 152 -6.61 -16.20 7.62
N LEU A 153 -7.52 -16.13 6.64
CA LEU A 153 -8.95 -16.14 6.91
C LEU A 153 -9.38 -17.47 7.53
N GLU A 154 -8.88 -18.58 7.00
CA GLU A 154 -9.09 -19.92 7.55
C GLU A 154 -8.49 -20.07 8.95
N TRP A 155 -7.35 -19.44 9.23
CA TRP A 155 -6.79 -19.43 10.57
C TRP A 155 -7.68 -18.65 11.54
N VAL A 156 -8.16 -17.47 11.13
CA VAL A 156 -9.07 -16.63 11.95
C VAL A 156 -10.35 -17.38 12.29
N GLU A 157 -10.94 -18.06 11.31
CA GLU A 157 -12.16 -18.88 11.52
C GLU A 157 -11.98 -20.05 12.48
N LYS A 158 -10.75 -20.57 12.60
CA LYS A 158 -10.41 -21.67 13.52
C LYS A 158 -10.12 -21.19 14.94
N GLN A 159 -10.00 -19.87 15.18
CA GLN A 159 -9.75 -19.37 16.52
C GLN A 159 -11.01 -19.44 17.37
N THR A 160 -10.84 -19.75 18.65
CA THR A 160 -11.93 -19.67 19.64
C THR A 160 -12.23 -18.24 20.07
N LYS A 161 -11.35 -17.29 19.72
CA LYS A 161 -11.52 -15.87 20.01
C LYS A 161 -12.56 -15.26 19.08
N ASP A 162 -13.47 -14.49 19.65
CA ASP A 162 -14.43 -13.69 18.89
C ASP A 162 -13.79 -12.37 18.46
N TYR A 163 -13.15 -12.36 17.29
CA TYR A 163 -12.58 -11.13 16.73
C TYR A 163 -13.69 -10.25 16.15
N GLN A 164 -13.78 -9.00 16.61
CA GLN A 164 -14.68 -8.02 16.01
C GLN A 164 -14.12 -7.47 14.69
N TYR A 165 -12.79 -7.37 14.58
CA TYR A 165 -12.12 -6.77 13.45
C TYR A 165 -11.00 -7.64 12.88
N VAL A 166 -10.89 -7.65 11.55
CA VAL A 166 -9.73 -8.18 10.83
C VAL A 166 -9.05 -7.02 10.14
N VAL A 167 -7.77 -6.80 10.44
CA VAL A 167 -6.96 -5.75 9.81
C VAL A 167 -5.99 -6.41 8.85
N VAL A 168 -6.16 -6.19 7.55
CA VAL A 168 -5.21 -6.68 6.54
C VAL A 168 -4.19 -5.58 6.24
N LEU A 169 -2.90 -5.89 6.33
CA LEU A 169 -1.79 -4.96 6.15
C LEU A 169 -0.74 -5.53 5.18
N ASP A 170 -0.36 -4.75 4.18
CA ASP A 170 0.89 -4.95 3.45
C ASP A 170 2.04 -4.64 4.41
N ILE A 171 2.72 -5.66 4.93
CA ILE A 171 3.73 -5.49 5.99
C ILE A 171 5.01 -4.80 5.51
N ASP A 172 5.22 -4.78 4.20
CA ASP A 172 6.39 -4.23 3.53
C ASP A 172 6.24 -2.74 3.16
N VAL A 173 5.13 -2.11 3.53
CA VAL A 173 4.91 -0.68 3.28
C VAL A 173 5.95 0.19 3.96
N TYR A 174 6.29 1.31 3.34
CA TYR A 174 7.28 2.24 3.89
C TYR A 174 6.86 2.84 5.24
N TRP A 175 5.57 3.20 5.39
CA TRP A 175 5.07 3.82 6.62
C TRP A 175 3.55 3.78 6.71
N PHE A 176 3.00 3.67 7.93
CA PHE A 176 1.58 3.91 8.20
C PHE A 176 1.40 4.59 9.56
N SER A 177 0.20 5.10 9.84
CA SER A 177 -0.13 5.71 11.13
C SER A 177 -1.12 4.86 11.93
N PRO A 178 -0.72 4.28 13.08
CA PRO A 178 -1.65 3.62 13.99
C PRO A 178 -2.52 4.64 14.76
N LYS A 179 -2.09 5.91 14.81
CA LYS A 179 -2.64 6.96 15.68
C LYS A 179 -4.16 7.14 15.56
N ASN A 180 -4.68 7.07 14.34
CA ASN A 180 -6.07 7.42 14.06
C ASN A 180 -7.01 6.20 13.97
N ILE A 181 -6.54 4.98 14.21
CA ILE A 181 -7.35 3.79 13.94
C ILE A 181 -8.60 3.72 14.83
N ALA A 182 -8.47 3.92 16.15
CA ALA A 182 -9.63 4.00 17.05
C ALA A 182 -10.67 5.07 16.63
N PRO A 183 -10.30 6.36 16.44
CA PRO A 183 -11.28 7.38 16.09
C PRO A 183 -11.84 7.21 14.68
N ILE A 184 -11.14 6.51 13.78
CA ILE A 184 -11.67 6.14 12.47
C ILE A 184 -12.78 5.10 12.63
N ILE A 185 -12.55 4.05 13.41
CA ILE A 185 -13.56 3.02 13.64
C ILE A 185 -14.78 3.62 14.38
N GLN A 186 -14.55 4.39 15.43
CA GLN A 186 -15.62 4.99 16.26
C GLN A 186 -16.50 6.01 15.52
N LYS A 187 -15.98 6.66 14.48
CA LYS A 187 -16.69 7.68 13.70
C LYS A 187 -17.10 7.20 12.31
N ALA A 188 -16.92 5.91 12.03
CA ALA A 188 -17.27 5.35 10.73
C ALA A 188 -18.80 5.38 10.52
N PRO A 189 -19.28 5.55 9.28
CA PRO A 189 -20.70 5.43 8.95
C PRO A 189 -21.24 4.06 9.37
N GLU A 190 -22.42 3.96 9.99
CA GLU A 190 -22.92 2.73 10.63
C GLU A 190 -22.95 1.49 9.71
N ASP A 191 -23.23 1.71 8.42
CA ASP A 191 -23.33 0.70 7.37
C ASP A 191 -21.98 0.21 6.82
N TRP A 192 -20.86 0.62 7.42
CA TRP A 192 -19.54 0.16 6.99
C TRP A 192 -19.32 -1.33 7.25
N GLY A 193 -18.75 -2.03 6.27
CA GLY A 193 -18.18 -3.38 6.42
C GLY A 193 -16.66 -3.38 6.29
N ALA A 194 -16.11 -2.40 5.56
CA ALA A 194 -14.67 -2.22 5.42
C ALA A 194 -14.26 -0.74 5.33
N ILE A 195 -13.11 -0.41 5.94
CA ILE A 195 -12.45 0.88 5.87
C ILE A 195 -11.03 0.70 5.36
N CYS A 196 -10.75 1.25 4.19
CA CYS A 196 -9.46 1.15 3.52
C CYS A 196 -8.63 2.42 3.69
N ALA A 197 -7.32 2.25 3.60
CA ALA A 197 -6.38 3.34 3.74
C ALA A 197 -6.44 4.30 2.55
N ASN A 198 -6.21 5.58 2.86
CA ASN A 198 -5.76 6.56 1.88
C ASN A 198 -4.27 6.31 1.59
N GLY A 199 -3.99 5.14 1.02
CA GLY A 199 -2.66 4.67 0.67
C GLY A 199 -2.05 5.55 -0.41
N LYS A 200 -0.80 5.95 -0.24
CA LYS A 200 -0.10 6.84 -1.15
C LYS A 200 1.24 6.26 -1.56
N CYS A 201 1.60 6.48 -2.83
CA CYS A 201 2.95 6.20 -3.32
C CYS A 201 3.60 7.51 -3.78
N GLN A 202 4.83 7.75 -3.34
CA GLN A 202 5.59 8.94 -3.75
C GLN A 202 6.41 8.60 -5.00
N ARG A 203 5.90 8.95 -6.19
CA ARG A 203 6.56 8.63 -7.47
C ARG A 203 7.59 9.64 -7.96
N SER A 204 7.70 10.79 -7.29
CA SER A 204 8.64 11.84 -7.67
C SER A 204 9.57 12.25 -6.54
N CYS A 205 10.73 12.70 -6.97
CA CYS A 205 11.81 13.28 -6.17
C CYS A 205 11.40 14.49 -5.30
N PHE A 206 10.22 15.07 -5.54
CA PHE A 206 9.75 16.28 -4.86
C PHE A 206 8.36 16.11 -4.19
N GLY A 207 7.97 14.87 -3.88
CA GLY A 207 6.85 14.61 -2.97
C GLY A 207 5.47 14.58 -3.63
N GLN A 208 5.37 14.32 -4.93
CA GLN A 208 4.06 14.05 -5.53
C GLN A 208 3.58 12.67 -5.09
N PHE A 209 2.51 12.66 -4.31
CA PHE A 209 1.83 11.45 -3.90
C PHE A 209 0.69 11.14 -4.86
N ARG A 210 0.59 9.87 -5.27
CA ARG A 210 -0.56 9.32 -5.99
C ARG A 210 -1.21 8.26 -5.12
N TYR A 211 -2.51 8.03 -5.34
CA TYR A 211 -3.18 6.92 -4.66
C TYR A 211 -2.47 5.61 -5.03
N TYR A 212 -2.19 4.81 -4.01
CA TYR A 212 -1.56 3.51 -4.17
C TYR A 212 -2.63 2.45 -4.44
N ASP A 213 -2.25 1.42 -5.20
CA ASP A 213 -3.10 0.24 -5.41
C ASP A 213 -4.42 0.52 -6.15
N LEU A 214 -4.30 1.13 -7.34
CA LEU A 214 -5.45 1.34 -8.22
C LEU A 214 -6.04 0.03 -8.76
N TYR A 215 -5.25 -1.05 -8.76
CA TYR A 215 -5.70 -2.35 -9.21
C TYR A 215 -6.82 -2.93 -8.33
N ALA A 216 -6.84 -2.59 -7.04
CA ALA A 216 -7.92 -2.92 -6.12
C ALA A 216 -9.04 -1.85 -6.08
N PHE A 217 -8.87 -0.72 -6.76
CA PHE A 217 -9.78 0.44 -6.65
C PHE A 217 -10.88 0.40 -7.70
N LEU A 218 -12.13 0.51 -7.24
CA LEU A 218 -13.30 0.76 -8.07
C LEU A 218 -14.22 1.73 -7.35
N LYS A 219 -14.52 2.88 -7.97
CA LYS A 219 -15.47 3.84 -7.38
C LYS A 219 -16.89 3.27 -7.43
N ARG A 220 -17.29 2.67 -8.55
CA ARG A 220 -18.56 1.95 -8.75
C ARG A 220 -18.27 0.54 -9.29
N LYS A 221 -19.19 -0.40 -9.05
CA LYS A 221 -19.09 -1.79 -9.54
C LYS A 221 -18.89 -1.89 -11.05
N THR A 222 -19.46 -0.95 -11.81
CA THR A 222 -19.41 -0.91 -13.28
C THR A 222 -18.20 -0.17 -13.84
N ASP A 223 -17.37 0.44 -12.98
CA ASP A 223 -16.17 1.14 -13.47
C ASP A 223 -15.12 0.12 -13.95
N LYS A 224 -14.32 0.51 -14.93
CA LYS A 224 -13.21 -0.32 -15.41
C LYS A 224 -12.06 -0.30 -14.41
N ILE A 225 -11.41 -1.45 -14.23
CA ILE A 225 -10.19 -1.56 -13.43
C ILE A 225 -9.10 -0.69 -14.06
N ASN A 226 -8.46 0.15 -13.25
CA ASN A 226 -7.33 0.96 -13.68
C ASN A 226 -6.06 0.52 -12.95
N ILE A 227 -4.99 0.30 -13.70
CA ILE A 227 -3.66 -0.04 -13.18
C ILE A 227 -2.63 1.07 -13.41
N SER A 228 -3.01 2.15 -14.11
CA SER A 228 -2.14 3.29 -14.36
C SER A 228 -2.14 4.25 -13.17
N CYS A 229 -0.98 4.43 -12.53
CA CYS A 229 -0.80 5.37 -11.42
C CYS A 229 -0.84 6.86 -11.79
N SER A 230 -1.56 7.23 -12.86
CA SER A 230 -1.76 8.61 -13.29
C SER A 230 -2.87 9.32 -12.52
N GLU A 231 -3.82 8.57 -11.97
CA GLU A 231 -5.00 9.14 -11.32
C GLU A 231 -4.71 9.69 -9.92
N GLU A 232 -5.29 10.85 -9.65
CA GLU A 232 -5.28 11.48 -8.34
C GLU A 232 -6.67 11.31 -7.73
N ILE A 233 -6.77 10.44 -6.71
CA ILE A 233 -8.00 10.32 -5.95
C ILE A 233 -8.01 11.43 -4.90
N ILE A 234 -8.89 12.41 -5.10
CA ILE A 234 -9.10 13.51 -4.18
C ILE A 234 -10.24 13.13 -3.23
N LEU A 235 -9.88 12.79 -1.99
CA LEU A 235 -10.83 12.50 -0.91
C LEU A 235 -11.29 13.82 -0.29
N GLN A 236 -12.49 14.26 -0.65
CA GLN A 236 -13.10 15.46 -0.07
C GLN A 236 -13.60 15.14 1.35
N ASP A 237 -14.42 14.11 1.46
CA ASP A 237 -15.05 13.66 2.70
C ASP A 237 -14.08 12.88 3.62
N PRO A 238 -14.36 12.84 4.94
CA PRO A 238 -13.61 11.98 5.86
C PRO A 238 -13.68 10.49 5.49
N TYR A 239 -14.83 10.06 4.96
CA TYR A 239 -15.10 8.72 4.45
C TYR A 239 -15.67 8.83 3.04
N THR A 240 -14.93 8.34 2.05
CA THR A 240 -15.40 8.30 0.67
C THR A 240 -15.89 6.89 0.34
N ALA A 241 -17.19 6.75 0.07
CA ALA A 241 -17.78 5.47 -0.33
C ALA A 241 -17.25 5.04 -1.71
N VAL A 242 -16.87 3.77 -1.81
CA VAL A 242 -16.35 3.15 -3.04
C VAL A 242 -16.85 1.71 -3.13
N PHE A 243 -16.80 1.12 -4.32
CA PHE A 243 -17.13 -0.29 -4.49
C PHE A 243 -16.00 -1.20 -3.98
N SER A 244 -14.74 -0.86 -4.29
CA SER A 244 -13.58 -1.59 -3.82
C SER A 244 -12.39 -0.66 -3.61
N ALA A 245 -11.59 -0.96 -2.59
CA ALA A 245 -10.28 -0.40 -2.34
C ALA A 245 -9.47 -1.35 -1.45
N PHE A 246 -8.16 -1.12 -1.37
CA PHE A 246 -7.31 -1.72 -0.33
C PHE A 246 -6.27 -0.70 0.13
N GLY A 247 -5.38 -0.26 -0.77
CA GLY A 247 -4.46 0.84 -0.48
C GLY A 247 -3.39 0.48 0.57
N GLY A 248 -3.08 -0.81 0.70
CA GLY A 248 -2.05 -1.36 1.59
C GLY A 248 -2.47 -1.60 3.04
N LEU A 249 -3.64 -1.10 3.47
CA LEU A 249 -4.21 -1.41 4.79
C LEU A 249 -5.73 -1.30 4.72
N ALA A 250 -6.43 -2.35 5.16
CA ALA A 250 -7.89 -2.34 5.31
C ALA A 250 -8.30 -2.91 6.67
N ILE A 251 -9.33 -2.29 7.27
CA ILE A 251 -9.98 -2.73 8.49
C ILE A 251 -11.34 -3.26 8.09
N TYR A 252 -11.61 -4.54 8.35
CA TYR A 252 -12.88 -5.19 8.09
C TYR A 252 -13.60 -5.45 9.41
N LYS A 253 -14.93 -5.26 9.44
CA LYS A 253 -15.76 -5.94 10.45
C LYS A 253 -15.69 -7.44 10.15
N TYR A 254 -15.38 -8.26 11.15
CA TYR A 254 -15.27 -9.70 10.92
C TYR A 254 -16.60 -10.29 10.41
N THR A 255 -17.73 -9.85 10.97
CA THR A 255 -19.08 -10.23 10.52
C THR A 255 -19.34 -9.91 9.04
N ALA A 256 -18.71 -8.87 8.49
CA ALA A 256 -18.84 -8.52 7.08
C ALA A 256 -18.09 -9.49 6.16
N ILE A 257 -16.99 -10.11 6.63
CA ILE A 257 -16.11 -10.97 5.81
C ILE A 257 -16.11 -12.45 6.19
N GLN A 258 -16.73 -12.84 7.30
CA GLN A 258 -16.76 -14.22 7.78
C GLN A 258 -17.30 -15.17 6.70
N GLY A 259 -16.58 -16.25 6.39
CA GLY A 259 -16.95 -17.20 5.34
C GLY A 259 -16.74 -16.72 3.90
N LEU A 260 -16.29 -15.48 3.67
CA LEU A 260 -15.85 -15.02 2.34
C LEU A 260 -14.43 -15.53 2.06
N ARG A 261 -14.07 -15.59 0.77
CA ARG A 261 -12.74 -15.98 0.30
C ARG A 261 -12.28 -15.07 -0.82
N TYR A 262 -10.99 -14.82 -0.87
CA TYR A 262 -10.33 -14.20 -2.00
C TYR A 262 -10.34 -15.15 -3.20
N GLN A 263 -10.58 -14.61 -4.41
CA GLN A 263 -10.58 -15.38 -5.66
C GLN A 263 -9.90 -14.58 -6.78
N ALA A 264 -9.26 -15.30 -7.71
CA ALA A 264 -8.76 -14.75 -8.97
C ALA A 264 -9.82 -14.96 -10.06
N LEU A 265 -10.65 -13.95 -10.29
CA LEU A 265 -11.72 -14.02 -11.29
C LEU A 265 -11.24 -13.46 -12.63
N PRO A 266 -11.50 -14.14 -13.77
CA PRO A 266 -11.17 -13.61 -15.10
C PRO A 266 -11.71 -12.20 -15.33
N TYR A 267 -10.97 -11.40 -16.09
CA TYR A 267 -11.35 -10.05 -16.48
C TYR A 267 -11.14 -9.84 -17.98
N ASP A 268 -12.12 -9.22 -18.64
CA ASP A 268 -12.10 -9.00 -20.09
C ASP A 268 -11.32 -7.72 -20.43
N ASP A 269 -9.98 -7.82 -20.46
CA ASP A 269 -9.07 -6.74 -20.84
C ASP A 269 -7.73 -7.28 -21.38
N GLU A 270 -7.16 -6.64 -22.40
CA GLU A 270 -5.89 -7.08 -23.01
C GLU A 270 -4.68 -6.99 -22.07
N GLN A 271 -4.73 -6.13 -21.05
CA GLN A 271 -3.63 -5.84 -20.13
C GLN A 271 -3.85 -6.47 -18.74
N ILE A 272 -5.05 -6.94 -18.44
CA ILE A 272 -5.46 -7.47 -17.14
C ILE A 272 -6.17 -8.81 -17.34
N GLU A 273 -5.50 -9.90 -16.96
CA GLU A 273 -6.03 -11.27 -17.15
C GLU A 273 -7.13 -11.63 -16.14
N VAL A 274 -7.00 -11.14 -14.91
CA VAL A 274 -7.93 -11.39 -13.81
C VAL A 274 -8.16 -10.10 -13.01
N GLN A 275 -9.24 -10.03 -12.24
CA GLN A 275 -9.47 -8.94 -11.29
C GLN A 275 -8.54 -9.06 -10.09
N CYS A 276 -8.24 -7.94 -9.42
CA CYS A 276 -7.60 -7.99 -8.11
C CYS A 276 -8.48 -8.77 -7.13
N GLU A 277 -7.87 -9.67 -6.35
CA GLU A 277 -8.53 -10.53 -5.39
C GLU A 277 -9.30 -9.74 -4.31
N HIS A 278 -8.86 -8.52 -4.01
CA HIS A 278 -9.57 -7.62 -3.10
C HIS A 278 -10.94 -7.20 -3.63
N ILE A 279 -11.09 -7.04 -4.96
CA ILE A 279 -12.38 -6.66 -5.56
C ILE A 279 -13.42 -7.74 -5.30
N ASN A 280 -13.06 -9.00 -5.45
CA ASN A 280 -13.96 -10.13 -5.21
C ASN A 280 -14.37 -10.22 -3.72
N LEU A 281 -13.42 -10.11 -2.78
CA LEU A 281 -13.76 -10.10 -1.36
C LEU A 281 -14.71 -8.92 -1.02
N ASN A 282 -14.40 -7.74 -1.53
CA ASN A 282 -15.19 -6.53 -1.29
C ASN A 282 -16.60 -6.60 -1.91
N ALA A 283 -16.76 -7.30 -3.04
CA ALA A 283 -18.07 -7.56 -3.62
C ALA A 283 -18.95 -8.38 -2.66
N GLY A 284 -18.40 -9.41 -2.00
CA GLY A 284 -19.14 -10.20 -1.00
C GLY A 284 -19.56 -9.39 0.23
N ILE A 285 -18.80 -8.35 0.60
CA ILE A 285 -19.20 -7.39 1.65
C ILE A 285 -20.41 -6.58 1.18
N ALA A 286 -20.39 -6.09 -0.06
CA ALA A 286 -21.50 -5.33 -0.64
C ALA A 286 -22.77 -6.18 -0.79
N ASP A 287 -22.64 -7.45 -1.18
CA ASP A 287 -23.76 -8.38 -1.31
C ASP A 287 -24.45 -8.67 0.05
N ARG A 288 -23.74 -8.42 1.16
CA ARG A 288 -24.27 -8.48 2.53
C ARG A 288 -24.90 -7.17 3.02
N GLY A 289 -25.02 -6.16 2.16
CA GLY A 289 -25.62 -4.86 2.46
C GLY A 289 -24.67 -3.87 3.14
N TYR A 290 -23.40 -4.21 3.32
CA TYR A 290 -22.41 -3.29 3.88
C TYR A 290 -21.77 -2.39 2.81
N LYS A 291 -21.25 -1.24 3.23
CA LYS A 291 -20.48 -0.33 2.39
C LYS A 291 -18.99 -0.37 2.69
N LEU A 292 -18.22 0.00 1.68
CA LEU A 292 -16.77 0.13 1.77
C LEU A 292 -16.37 1.61 1.65
N TYR A 293 -15.47 2.04 2.53
CA TYR A 293 -15.06 3.44 2.61
C TYR A 293 -13.54 3.57 2.55
N ILE A 294 -13.05 4.58 1.84
CA ILE A 294 -11.67 5.06 2.03
C ILE A 294 -11.70 6.15 3.10
N ALA A 295 -10.98 5.91 4.21
CA ALA A 295 -10.86 6.90 5.27
C ALA A 295 -9.69 7.86 4.97
N LYS A 296 -10.00 9.15 4.80
CA LYS A 296 -9.02 10.21 4.48
C LYS A 296 -7.86 10.29 5.47
N ASN A 297 -8.14 9.99 6.74
CA ASN A 297 -7.19 10.05 7.85
C ASN A 297 -6.48 8.72 8.16
N LEU A 298 -6.84 7.63 7.47
CA LEU A 298 -6.12 6.36 7.51
C LEU A 298 -4.92 6.44 6.55
N LYS A 299 -3.85 7.09 7.01
CA LYS A 299 -2.69 7.42 6.17
C LYS A 299 -1.70 6.26 6.11
N LEU A 300 -1.34 5.88 4.89
CA LEU A 300 -0.31 4.89 4.58
C LEU A 300 0.54 5.38 3.41
N ASN A 301 1.85 5.20 3.49
CA ASN A 301 2.78 5.39 2.40
C ASN A 301 3.35 4.02 2.00
N ALA A 302 2.97 3.54 0.83
CA ALA A 302 3.38 2.21 0.36
C ALA A 302 4.87 2.16 0.05
N PHE A 303 5.37 3.14 -0.70
CA PHE A 303 6.79 3.30 -0.96
C PHE A 303 7.15 4.76 -1.23
N VAL A 304 8.41 5.06 -0.94
CA VAL A 304 9.04 6.35 -1.23
C VAL A 304 10.20 6.10 -2.17
N PHE A 305 10.19 6.75 -3.34
CA PHE A 305 11.36 6.78 -4.20
C PHE A 305 12.42 7.69 -3.58
N GLU A 306 13.40 7.10 -2.89
CA GLU A 306 14.60 7.84 -2.47
C GLU A 306 15.50 8.08 -3.68
N ILE A 307 15.83 9.35 -3.92
CA ILE A 307 16.81 9.70 -4.94
C ILE A 307 18.19 9.29 -4.43
N PRO A 308 18.97 8.48 -5.17
CA PRO A 308 20.35 8.22 -4.80
C PRO A 308 21.12 9.54 -4.61
N TYR A 309 21.90 9.65 -3.53
CA TYR A 309 22.58 10.90 -3.14
C TYR A 309 23.34 11.58 -4.29
N ARG A 310 23.97 10.80 -5.17
CA ARG A 310 24.67 11.31 -6.37
C ARG A 310 23.75 12.04 -7.35
N ILE A 311 22.51 11.59 -7.51
CA ILE A 311 21.50 12.23 -8.35
C ILE A 311 20.94 13.47 -7.64
N LYS A 312 20.74 13.42 -6.31
CA LYS A 312 20.36 14.60 -5.51
C LYS A 312 21.41 15.71 -5.63
N LEU A 313 22.70 15.37 -5.53
CA LEU A 313 23.81 16.28 -5.79
C LEU A 313 23.84 16.81 -7.22
N PHE A 314 23.58 15.96 -8.22
CA PHE A 314 23.52 16.38 -9.62
C PHE A 314 22.42 17.42 -9.86
N VAL A 315 21.22 17.21 -9.29
CA VAL A 315 20.11 18.16 -9.36
C VAL A 315 20.46 19.47 -8.63
N LEU A 316 21.02 19.39 -7.42
CA LEU A 316 21.36 20.58 -6.61
C LEU A 316 22.50 21.42 -7.21
N LYS A 317 23.51 20.78 -7.81
CA LYS A 317 24.68 21.46 -8.40
C LYS A 317 24.40 22.04 -9.80
N ASN A 318 23.31 21.67 -10.44
CA ASN A 318 23.00 22.11 -11.80
C ASN A 318 22.06 23.32 -11.80
N LYS A 319 22.60 24.52 -12.07
CA LYS A 319 21.84 25.77 -12.08
C LYS A 319 20.68 25.78 -13.07
N HIS A 320 20.79 25.13 -14.24
CA HIS A 320 19.71 25.10 -15.24
C HIS A 320 18.55 24.22 -14.80
N ILE A 321 18.85 23.02 -14.26
CA ILE A 321 17.84 22.13 -13.70
C ILE A 321 17.21 22.82 -12.48
N LYS A 322 18.00 23.34 -11.55
CA LYS A 322 17.50 24.05 -10.36
C LYS A 322 16.64 25.26 -10.71
N SER A 323 17.08 26.11 -11.64
CA SER A 323 16.32 27.27 -12.11
C SER A 323 15.00 26.86 -12.77
N PHE A 324 15.02 25.80 -13.60
CA PHE A 324 13.80 25.23 -14.16
C PHE A 324 12.85 24.73 -13.06
N LEU A 325 13.38 23.99 -12.08
CA LEU A 325 12.60 23.46 -10.98
C LEU A 325 11.97 24.55 -10.13
N VAL A 326 12.71 25.61 -9.81
CA VAL A 326 12.20 26.78 -9.06
C VAL A 326 11.16 27.55 -9.89
N LYS A 327 11.45 27.85 -11.17
CA LYS A 327 10.54 28.55 -12.09
C LYS A 327 9.18 27.88 -12.22
N HIS A 328 9.13 26.56 -12.07
CA HIS A 328 7.90 25.78 -12.20
C HIS A 328 7.34 25.26 -10.87
N HIS A 329 7.82 25.79 -9.72
CA HIS A 329 7.40 25.40 -8.36
C HIS A 329 7.55 23.89 -8.07
N LEU A 330 8.60 23.28 -8.64
CA LEU A 330 8.95 21.87 -8.50
C LEU A 330 9.93 21.62 -7.35
N ALA A 331 10.65 22.65 -6.89
CA ALA A 331 11.59 22.60 -5.79
C ALA A 331 11.54 23.90 -4.99
N ASN A 332 11.85 23.87 -3.69
CA ASN A 332 12.01 25.09 -2.91
C ASN A 332 13.23 25.88 -3.41
N PRO A 333 13.16 27.23 -3.40
CA PRO A 333 14.39 28.03 -3.42
C PRO A 333 15.26 27.55 -2.24
N SER A 334 16.54 27.33 -2.48
CA SER A 334 17.45 26.93 -1.40
C SER A 334 17.39 27.97 -0.27
N PRO A 335 17.54 27.56 1.01
CA PRO A 335 17.94 28.52 2.02
C PRO A 335 19.26 29.12 1.53
N SER A 336 19.29 30.44 1.46
CA SER A 336 20.50 31.23 1.21
C SER A 336 21.59 30.85 2.19
#